data_AF-A0A0B5A3E3-F1
#
_entry.id   AF-A0A0B5A3E3-F1
#
_cell.length_a   1.000
_cell.length_b   1.000
_cell.length_c   1.000
_cell.angle_alpha   90.00
_cell.angle_beta   90.00
_cell.angle_gamma   90.00
#
_symmetry.space_group_name_H-M   'P 1'
#
loop_
_entity.id
_entity.type
_entity.pdbx_description
1 polymer ?
#
loop_
_entity_poly.entity_id
_entity_poly.type
_entity_poly.pdbx_seq_one_letter_code
_entity_poly.pdbx_strand_id
1 'polypeptide(L)'
;WSLSFAVILSQHYLQDDFELWHSFAYYHIIAMLDGFCSLWYINCNAFGTASRGLAMNLHKALEAEHPALKVAQYRHLWVDLSHMMQQLGRAYSNMYGIYCMVIFFTTTISLYGALSEILEHGLSYKEMGLFVIVGYCMTLLFIICNEAYHASRKVGLEFQVRLLNVNLGAVDRSTQREVEMFLVAISKNPPIMNLDGFTNINRELFTANVSFMSTYLIVLMQFKLTLLRQSARKTLKTIVRAVFNTTTTILDDDFTD
;
A
#
# COMPACT_ATOMS: atom_id res chain seq x y z
N TRP A 1 -9.48 -13.36 9.38
CA TRP A 1 -9.76 -14.74 9.84
C TRP A 1 -10.08 -15.68 8.69
N SER A 2 -11.28 -15.64 8.06
CA SER A 2 -11.57 -16.52 6.90
C SER A 2 -10.66 -16.25 5.70
N LEU A 3 -10.35 -14.98 5.43
CA LEU A 3 -9.37 -14.57 4.41
C LEU A 3 -7.98 -15.15 4.71
N SER A 4 -7.53 -15.00 5.96
CA SER A 4 -6.25 -15.52 6.45
C SER A 4 -6.15 -17.03 6.25
N PHE A 5 -7.20 -17.77 6.62
CA PHE A 5 -7.28 -19.22 6.42
C PHE A 5 -7.24 -19.62 4.94
N ALA A 6 -7.97 -18.90 4.07
CA ALA A 6 -7.95 -19.14 2.63
C ALA A 6 -6.57 -18.91 2.00
N VAL A 7 -5.85 -17.85 2.41
CA VAL A 7 -4.50 -17.58 1.93
C VAL A 7 -3.54 -18.71 2.33
N ILE A 8 -3.63 -19.19 3.56
CA ILE A 8 -2.73 -20.26 4.05
C ILE A 8 -3.07 -21.60 3.41
N LEU A 9 -4.35 -21.90 3.23
CA LEU A 9 -4.77 -23.08 2.49
C LEU A 9 -4.24 -23.03 1.05
N SER A 10 -4.35 -21.87 0.40
CA SER A 10 -3.77 -21.66 -0.93
C SER A 10 -2.25 -21.90 -0.93
N GLN A 11 -1.51 -21.41 0.06
CA GLN A 11 -0.06 -21.64 0.15
C GLN A 11 0.28 -23.12 0.37
N HIS A 12 -0.43 -23.80 1.27
CA HIS A 12 -0.23 -25.22 1.55
C HIS A 12 -0.48 -26.11 0.31
N TYR A 13 -1.45 -25.75 -0.53
CA TYR A 13 -1.72 -26.47 -1.78
C TYR A 13 -0.74 -26.13 -2.91
N LEU A 14 -0.12 -24.94 -2.89
CA LEU A 14 0.72 -24.45 -3.99
C LEU A 14 2.21 -24.71 -3.73
N GLN A 15 2.65 -24.76 -2.48
CA GLN A 15 4.04 -24.98 -2.12
C GLN A 15 4.20 -26.35 -1.43
N ASP A 16 4.65 -27.36 -2.18
CA ASP A 16 4.82 -28.73 -1.68
C ASP A 16 5.79 -28.84 -0.49
N ASP A 17 6.72 -27.89 -0.33
CA ASP A 17 7.71 -27.84 0.77
C ASP A 17 7.16 -27.18 2.06
N PHE A 18 5.90 -26.73 2.08
CA PHE A 18 5.35 -25.96 3.19
C PHE A 18 4.78 -26.84 4.29
N GLU A 19 5.65 -27.30 5.20
CA GLU A 19 5.26 -28.10 6.35
C GLU A 19 4.23 -27.38 7.25
N LEU A 20 3.27 -28.15 7.78
CA LEU A 20 2.18 -27.65 8.62
C LEU A 20 2.68 -26.90 9.87
N TRP A 21 3.90 -27.18 10.34
CA TRP A 21 4.42 -26.49 11.53
C TRP A 21 4.75 -25.01 11.27
N HIS A 22 5.29 -24.70 10.09
CA HIS A 22 5.50 -23.32 9.65
C HIS A 22 4.17 -22.58 9.49
N SER A 23 3.11 -23.29 9.10
CA SER A 23 1.77 -22.73 8.89
C SER A 23 1.17 -22.05 10.12
N PHE A 24 1.52 -22.48 11.34
CA PHE A 24 1.03 -21.83 12.56
C PHE A 24 1.61 -20.42 12.76
N ALA A 25 2.92 -20.25 12.54
CA ALA A 25 3.58 -18.95 12.64
C ALA A 25 3.08 -17.98 11.54
N TYR A 26 2.95 -18.47 10.31
CA TYR A 26 2.40 -17.66 9.21
C TYR A 26 0.93 -17.31 9.43
N TYR A 27 0.13 -18.21 10.02
CA TYR A 27 -1.24 -17.90 10.41
C TYR A 27 -1.33 -16.72 11.36
N HIS A 28 -0.49 -16.70 12.39
CA HIS A 28 -0.47 -15.60 13.33
C HIS A 28 -0.10 -14.27 12.66
N ILE A 29 0.92 -14.27 11.81
CA ILE A 29 1.36 -13.06 11.09
C ILE A 29 0.24 -12.54 10.18
N ILE A 30 -0.37 -13.41 9.37
CA ILE A 30 -1.43 -13.02 8.43
C ILE A 30 -2.66 -12.53 9.19
N ALA A 31 -3.05 -13.19 10.28
CA ALA A 31 -4.15 -12.76 11.13
C ALA A 31 -3.88 -11.38 11.79
N MET A 32 -2.65 -11.12 12.22
CA MET A 32 -2.23 -9.82 12.77
C MET A 32 -2.30 -8.73 11.69
N LEU A 33 -1.85 -9.01 10.45
CA LEU A 33 -1.94 -8.07 9.34
C LEU A 33 -3.41 -7.71 9.02
N ASP A 34 -4.27 -8.72 8.91
CA ASP A 34 -5.70 -8.54 8.70
C ASP A 34 -6.35 -7.74 9.85
N GLY A 35 -5.94 -8.01 11.08
CA GLY A 35 -6.40 -7.30 12.27
C GLY A 35 -6.05 -5.81 12.22
N PHE A 36 -4.80 -5.47 11.88
CA PHE A 36 -4.40 -4.07 11.72
C PHE A 36 -5.08 -3.38 10.54
N CYS A 37 -5.21 -4.06 9.39
CA CYS A 37 -5.95 -3.52 8.25
C CYS A 37 -7.40 -3.21 8.63
N SER A 38 -8.06 -4.14 9.33
CA SER A 38 -9.44 -3.96 9.81
C SER A 38 -9.56 -2.82 10.82
N LEU A 39 -8.63 -2.72 11.77
CA LEU A 39 -8.57 -1.65 12.75
C LEU A 39 -8.43 -0.28 12.06
N TRP A 40 -7.53 -0.17 11.07
CA TRP A 40 -7.37 1.05 10.27
C TRP A 40 -8.67 1.43 9.55
N TYR A 41 -9.26 0.45 8.85
CA TYR A 41 -10.48 0.61 8.07
C TYR A 41 -11.62 1.13 8.94
N ILE A 42 -11.86 0.51 10.11
CA ILE A 42 -12.93 0.90 11.03
C ILE A 42 -12.72 2.33 11.52
N ASN A 43 -11.50 2.69 11.94
CA ASN A 43 -11.19 4.03 12.41
C ASN A 43 -11.38 5.10 11.31
N CYS A 44 -10.86 4.85 10.11
CA CYS A 44 -11.03 5.75 8.97
C CYS A 44 -12.51 5.94 8.62
N ASN A 45 -13.28 4.84 8.61
CA ASN A 45 -14.70 4.90 8.34
C ASN A 45 -15.50 5.59 9.45
N ALA A 46 -15.09 5.44 10.72
CA ALA A 46 -15.68 6.15 11.85
C ALA A 46 -15.50 7.67 11.71
N PHE A 47 -14.28 8.14 11.39
CA PHE A 47 -14.05 9.57 11.10
C PHE A 47 -14.85 10.05 9.89
N GLY A 48 -14.89 9.27 8.82
CA GLY A 48 -15.69 9.60 7.64
C GLY A 48 -17.20 9.71 7.95
N THR A 49 -17.72 8.85 8.81
CA THR A 49 -19.13 8.84 9.23
C THR A 49 -19.44 10.01 10.17
N ALA A 50 -18.58 10.25 11.17
CA ALA A 50 -18.71 11.39 12.08
C ALA A 50 -18.66 12.72 11.32
N SER A 51 -17.74 12.86 10.37
CA SER A 51 -17.64 14.04 9.50
C SER A 51 -18.89 14.24 8.65
N ARG A 52 -19.44 13.16 8.07
CA ARG A 52 -20.69 13.24 7.30
C ARG A 52 -21.86 13.68 8.15
N GLY A 53 -22.00 13.14 9.36
CA GLY A 53 -23.03 13.56 10.32
C GLY A 53 -22.87 15.04 10.70
N LEU A 54 -21.64 15.48 10.97
CA LEU A 54 -21.32 16.87 11.25
C LEU A 54 -21.72 17.80 10.09
N ALA A 55 -21.36 17.42 8.87
CA ALA A 55 -21.65 18.18 7.66
C ALA A 55 -23.15 18.28 7.36
N MET A 56 -23.91 17.21 7.60
CA MET A 56 -25.38 17.23 7.45
C MET A 56 -26.05 18.16 8.46
N ASN A 57 -25.59 18.14 9.71
CA ASN A 57 -26.18 18.97 10.76
C ASN A 57 -25.74 20.44 10.65
N LEU A 58 -24.54 20.70 10.14
CA LEU A 58 -24.08 22.05 9.80
C LEU A 58 -25.00 22.71 8.76
N HIS A 59 -25.38 21.98 7.71
CA HIS A 59 -26.28 22.52 6.69
C HIS A 59 -27.63 22.94 7.28
N LYS A 60 -28.22 22.09 8.14
CA LYS A 60 -29.44 22.44 8.88
C LYS A 60 -29.26 23.63 9.81
N ALA A 61 -28.07 23.77 10.39
CA ALA A 61 -27.76 24.86 11.32
C ALA A 61 -27.61 26.22 10.63
N LEU A 62 -27.27 26.23 9.33
CA LEU A 62 -27.21 27.45 8.52
C LEU A 62 -28.61 27.99 8.18
N GLU A 63 -29.64 27.15 8.25
CA GLU A 63 -31.05 27.52 8.01
C GLU A 63 -31.81 27.85 9.32
N ALA A 64 -31.16 27.69 10.47
CA ALA A 64 -31.79 27.85 11.79
C ALA A 64 -31.75 29.29 12.32
N GLU A 65 -32.49 29.57 13.40
CA GLU A 65 -32.38 30.82 14.16
C GLU A 65 -30.97 30.98 14.76
N HIS A 66 -30.35 32.16 14.55
CA HIS A 66 -28.97 32.50 14.92
C HIS A 66 -27.87 31.61 14.28
N PRO A 67 -27.73 31.62 12.94
CA PRO A 67 -26.81 30.74 12.21
C PRO A 67 -25.33 30.97 12.58
N ALA A 68 -24.91 32.20 12.86
CA ALA A 68 -23.52 32.53 13.19
C ALA A 68 -22.99 31.75 14.41
N LEU A 69 -23.77 31.69 15.50
CA LEU A 69 -23.38 31.00 16.73
C LEU A 69 -23.26 29.50 16.50
N LYS A 70 -24.20 28.92 15.73
CA LYS A 70 -24.18 27.49 15.42
C LYS A 70 -23.01 27.13 14.53
N VAL A 71 -22.74 27.90 13.49
CA VAL A 71 -21.58 27.68 12.60
C VAL A 71 -20.27 27.72 13.39
N ALA A 72 -20.13 28.65 14.35
CA ALA A 72 -18.97 28.69 15.24
C ALA A 72 -18.81 27.40 16.07
N GLN A 73 -19.90 26.85 16.62
CA GLN A 73 -19.87 25.57 17.36
C GLN A 73 -19.46 24.39 16.46
N TYR A 74 -19.99 24.32 15.23
CA TYR A 74 -19.61 23.29 14.26
C TYR A 74 -18.15 23.42 13.80
N ARG A 75 -17.62 24.64 13.72
CA ARG A 75 -16.20 24.89 13.47
C ARG A 75 -15.32 24.29 14.55
N HIS A 76 -15.66 24.49 15.83
CA HIS A 76 -14.94 23.87 16.95
C HIS A 76 -14.99 22.34 16.89
N LEU A 77 -16.17 21.76 16.68
CA LEU A 77 -16.33 20.31 16.60
C LEU A 77 -15.59 19.69 15.40
N TRP A 78 -15.51 20.41 14.27
CA TRP A 78 -14.70 19.99 13.13
C TRP A 78 -13.20 20.05 13.45
N VAL A 79 -12.74 21.10 14.14
CA VAL A 79 -11.34 21.22 14.57
C VAL A 79 -10.97 20.05 15.49
N ASP A 80 -11.83 19.70 16.44
CA ASP A 80 -11.60 18.57 17.35
C ASP A 80 -11.55 17.25 16.57
N LEU A 81 -12.45 17.04 15.60
CA LEU A 81 -12.45 15.86 14.74
C LEU A 81 -11.17 15.75 13.90
N SER A 82 -10.74 16.86 13.30
CA SER A 82 -9.51 16.97 12.52
C SER A 82 -8.29 16.67 13.38
N HIS A 83 -8.26 17.23 14.60
CA HIS A 83 -7.18 17.00 15.55
C HIS A 83 -7.12 15.54 16.01
N MET A 84 -8.26 14.91 16.33
CA MET A 84 -8.33 13.48 16.69
C MET A 84 -7.82 12.59 15.55
N MET A 85 -8.20 12.90 14.31
CA MET A 85 -7.74 12.15 13.13
C MET A 85 -6.21 12.25 12.95
N GLN A 86 -5.64 13.45 13.13
CA GLN A 86 -4.19 13.65 13.09
C GLN A 86 -3.46 12.99 14.27
N GLN A 87 -4.05 13.00 15.47
CA GLN A 87 -3.51 12.30 16.63
C GLN A 87 -3.52 10.79 16.43
N LEU A 88 -4.56 10.23 15.81
CA LEU A 88 -4.59 8.81 15.47
C LEU A 88 -3.46 8.43 14.49
N GLY A 89 -3.29 9.24 13.43
CA GLY A 89 -2.20 9.05 12.46
C GLY A 89 -0.82 9.06 13.11
N ARG A 90 -0.57 10.01 14.02
CA ARG A 90 0.67 10.09 14.81
C ARG A 90 0.84 8.94 15.79
N ALA A 91 -0.19 8.59 16.56
CA ALA A 91 -0.12 7.52 17.55
C ALA A 91 0.15 6.15 16.92
N TYR A 92 -0.39 5.91 15.72
CA TYR A 92 -0.16 4.68 14.98
C TYR A 92 0.97 4.79 13.94
N SER A 93 1.76 5.87 13.95
CA SER A 93 2.78 6.11 12.92
C SER A 93 3.80 4.97 12.83
N ASN A 94 4.33 4.57 13.99
CA ASN A 94 5.33 3.52 14.09
C ASN A 94 4.77 2.17 13.66
N MET A 95 3.54 1.86 14.07
CA MET A 95 2.90 0.59 13.75
C MET A 95 2.63 0.46 12.25
N TYR A 96 2.00 1.46 11.62
CA TYR A 96 1.73 1.41 10.17
C TYR A 96 2.98 1.68 9.32
N GLY A 97 3.99 2.36 9.86
CA GLY A 97 5.30 2.50 9.21
C GLY A 97 5.99 1.14 9.04
N ILE A 98 6.11 0.37 10.13
CA ILE A 98 6.64 -1.01 10.08
C ILE A 98 5.77 -1.88 9.19
N TYR A 99 4.44 -1.77 9.30
CA TYR A 99 3.50 -2.51 8.45
C TYR A 99 3.75 -2.27 6.95
N CYS A 100 3.91 -1.01 6.54
CA CYS A 100 4.19 -0.65 5.14
C CYS A 100 5.55 -1.18 4.68
N MET A 101 6.59 -1.13 5.54
CA MET A 101 7.90 -1.70 5.21
C MET A 101 7.84 -3.22 5.01
N VAL A 102 7.18 -3.94 5.92
CA VAL A 102 7.02 -5.40 5.83
C VAL A 102 6.31 -5.78 4.53
N ILE A 103 5.21 -5.10 4.20
CA ILE A 103 4.51 -5.32 2.93
C ILE A 103 5.42 -5.05 1.75
N PHE A 104 6.15 -3.94 1.73
CA PHE A 104 7.02 -3.57 0.63
C PHE A 104 8.11 -4.62 0.37
N PHE A 105 8.85 -5.03 1.41
CA PHE A 105 9.90 -6.04 1.27
C PHE A 105 9.33 -7.40 0.89
N THR A 106 8.23 -7.83 1.53
CA THR A 106 7.59 -9.12 1.24
C THR A 106 7.11 -9.19 -0.21
N THR A 107 6.46 -8.13 -0.69
CA THR A 107 5.96 -8.06 -2.06
C THR A 107 7.11 -8.05 -3.06
N THR A 108 8.15 -7.25 -2.81
CA THR A 108 9.32 -7.16 -3.70
C THR A 108 10.07 -8.49 -3.79
N ILE A 109 10.35 -9.14 -2.66
CA ILE A 109 11.05 -10.42 -2.62
C ILE A 109 10.21 -11.52 -3.29
N SER A 110 8.92 -11.58 -2.99
CA SER A 110 8.02 -12.59 -3.57
C SER A 110 7.87 -12.41 -5.09
N LEU A 111 7.73 -11.17 -5.56
CA LEU A 111 7.61 -10.88 -6.98
C LEU A 111 8.94 -11.12 -7.73
N TYR A 112 10.08 -10.79 -7.12
CA TYR A 112 11.39 -11.15 -7.66
C TYR A 112 11.52 -12.67 -7.77
N GLY A 113 11.20 -13.41 -6.70
CA GLY A 113 11.24 -14.88 -6.67
C GLY A 113 10.39 -15.50 -7.77
N ALA A 114 9.12 -15.07 -7.89
CA ALA A 114 8.21 -15.56 -8.92
C ALA A 114 8.73 -15.32 -10.34
N LEU A 115 9.17 -14.10 -10.64
CA LEU A 115 9.73 -13.78 -11.95
C LEU A 115 11.04 -14.52 -12.22
N SER A 116 11.86 -14.70 -11.18
CA SER A 116 13.17 -15.34 -11.22
C SER A 116 13.04 -16.81 -11.62
N GLU A 117 12.07 -17.50 -11.06
CA GLU A 117 11.82 -18.90 -11.34
C GLU A 117 11.14 -19.11 -12.71
N ILE A 118 10.19 -18.23 -13.07
CA ILE A 118 9.60 -18.21 -14.42
C ILE A 118 10.68 -18.15 -15.51
N LEU A 119 11.74 -17.38 -15.27
CA LEU A 119 12.85 -17.25 -16.19
C LEU A 119 13.71 -18.52 -16.33
N GLU A 120 13.83 -19.32 -15.27
CA GLU A 120 14.70 -20.51 -15.25
C GLU A 120 13.97 -21.80 -15.63
N HIS A 121 12.78 -22.03 -15.08
CA HIS A 121 12.05 -23.30 -15.19
C HIS A 121 10.68 -23.17 -15.88
N GLY A 122 10.23 -21.96 -16.21
CA GLY A 122 8.90 -21.69 -16.76
C GLY A 122 7.81 -21.58 -15.68
N LEU A 123 6.53 -21.56 -16.10
CA LEU A 123 5.39 -21.47 -15.17
C LEU A 123 5.15 -22.81 -14.47
N SER A 124 5.50 -22.89 -13.19
CA SER A 124 5.22 -24.03 -12.30
C SER A 124 4.11 -23.68 -11.28
N TYR A 125 3.45 -24.70 -10.72
CA TYR A 125 2.40 -24.53 -9.69
C TYR A 125 2.92 -23.84 -8.43
N LYS A 126 4.19 -24.07 -8.07
CA LYS A 126 4.87 -23.41 -6.93
C LYS A 126 4.90 -21.88 -7.05
N GLU A 127 4.98 -21.36 -8.28
CA GLU A 127 5.10 -19.92 -8.56
C GLU A 127 3.77 -19.18 -8.37
N MET A 128 2.65 -19.87 -8.59
CA MET A 128 1.33 -19.30 -8.37
C MET A 128 1.13 -18.92 -6.89
N GLY A 129 1.74 -19.67 -5.95
CA GLY A 129 1.75 -19.33 -4.53
C GLY A 129 2.36 -17.95 -4.24
N LEU A 130 3.48 -17.62 -4.87
CA LEU A 130 4.15 -16.32 -4.71
C LEU A 130 3.31 -15.17 -5.28
N PHE A 131 2.63 -15.37 -6.42
CA PHE A 131 1.71 -14.37 -6.96
C PHE A 131 0.51 -14.10 -6.05
N VAL A 132 -0.01 -15.14 -5.37
CA VAL A 132 -1.08 -14.98 -4.37
C VAL A 132 -0.62 -14.10 -3.21
N ILE A 133 0.62 -14.27 -2.72
CA ILE A 133 1.20 -13.42 -1.66
C ILE A 133 1.30 -11.97 -2.14
N VAL A 134 1.84 -11.75 -3.35
CA VAL A 134 1.96 -10.41 -3.95
C VAL A 134 0.59 -9.75 -4.06
N GLY A 135 -0.41 -10.44 -4.61
CA GLY A 135 -1.77 -9.93 -4.75
C GLY A 135 -2.42 -9.60 -3.40
N TYR A 136 -2.22 -10.45 -2.40
CA TYR A 136 -2.71 -10.23 -1.04
C TYR A 136 -2.08 -8.99 -0.39
N CYS A 137 -0.74 -8.89 -0.38
CA CYS A 137 -0.01 -7.76 0.19
C CYS A 137 -0.35 -6.43 -0.51
N MET A 138 -0.47 -6.44 -1.84
CA MET A 138 -0.88 -5.26 -2.61
C MET A 138 -2.31 -4.83 -2.33
N THR A 139 -3.22 -5.78 -2.13
CA THR A 139 -4.62 -5.49 -1.76
C THR A 139 -4.69 -4.84 -0.38
N LEU A 140 -3.96 -5.36 0.60
CA LEU A 140 -3.90 -4.77 1.95
C LEU A 140 -3.34 -3.33 1.91
N LEU A 141 -2.25 -3.12 1.17
CA LEU A 141 -1.66 -1.78 1.02
C LEU A 141 -2.65 -0.81 0.36
N PHE A 142 -3.33 -1.28 -0.68
CA PHE A 142 -4.35 -0.50 -1.38
C PHE A 142 -5.48 -0.09 -0.44
N ILE A 143 -6.03 -1.02 0.36
CA ILE A 143 -7.12 -0.72 1.31
C ILE A 143 -6.70 0.38 2.29
N ILE A 144 -5.53 0.26 2.91
CA ILE A 144 -5.05 1.23 3.91
C ILE A 144 -4.85 2.62 3.28
N CYS A 145 -4.20 2.68 2.12
CA CYS A 145 -3.96 3.92 1.40
C CYS A 145 -5.25 4.57 0.90
N ASN A 146 -6.19 3.75 0.43
CA ASN A 146 -7.47 4.20 -0.08
C ASN A 146 -8.36 4.76 1.03
N GLU A 147 -8.49 4.06 2.15
CA GLU A 147 -9.33 4.51 3.25
C GLU A 147 -8.78 5.74 3.96
N ALA A 148 -7.46 5.82 4.14
CA ALA A 148 -6.83 7.03 4.68
C ALA A 148 -7.10 8.24 3.78
N TYR A 149 -6.92 8.08 2.46
CA TYR A 149 -7.24 9.12 1.49
C TYR A 149 -8.73 9.52 1.54
N HIS A 150 -9.63 8.53 1.63
CA HIS A 150 -11.06 8.77 1.67
C HIS A 150 -11.50 9.47 2.96
N ALA A 151 -10.95 9.08 4.11
CA ALA A 151 -11.19 9.75 5.39
C ALA A 151 -10.73 11.22 5.32
N SER A 152 -9.50 11.48 4.82
CA SER A 152 -8.98 12.84 4.71
C SER A 152 -9.81 13.70 3.78
N ARG A 153 -10.28 13.13 2.66
CA ARG A 153 -11.13 13.84 1.70
C ARG A 153 -12.52 14.14 2.25
N LYS A 154 -13.13 13.22 3.01
CA LYS A 154 -14.43 13.44 3.67
C LYS A 154 -14.35 14.52 4.74
N VAL A 155 -13.34 14.46 5.60
CA VAL A 155 -13.17 15.41 6.71
C VAL A 155 -12.77 16.80 6.20
N GLY A 156 -11.97 16.88 5.12
CA GLY A 156 -11.51 18.15 4.55
C GLY A 156 -12.38 18.66 3.40
N LEU A 157 -12.18 18.08 2.22
CA LEU A 157 -12.70 18.59 0.95
C LEU A 157 -14.24 18.56 0.88
N GLU A 158 -14.88 17.47 1.28
CA GLU A 158 -16.36 17.37 1.24
C GLU A 158 -17.00 18.41 2.17
N PHE A 159 -16.39 18.63 3.33
CA PHE A 159 -16.82 19.66 4.28
C PHE A 159 -16.66 21.07 3.71
N GLN A 160 -15.52 21.36 3.07
CA GLN A 160 -15.24 22.64 2.41
C GLN A 160 -16.22 22.95 1.27
N VAL A 161 -16.48 21.98 0.40
CA VAL A 161 -17.40 22.13 -0.74
C VAL A 161 -18.80 22.47 -0.26
N ARG A 162 -19.27 21.84 0.82
CA ARG A 162 -20.59 22.15 1.38
C ARG A 162 -20.68 23.55 1.98
N LEU A 163 -19.63 24.03 2.63
CA LEU A 163 -19.56 25.41 3.13
C LEU A 163 -19.58 26.43 1.99
N LEU A 164 -18.89 26.13 0.87
CA LEU A 164 -18.88 26.99 -0.32
C LEU A 164 -20.22 27.01 -1.07
N ASN A 165 -20.99 25.93 -1.00
CA ASN A 165 -22.31 25.83 -1.64
C ASN A 165 -23.44 26.54 -0.87
N VAL A 166 -23.14 27.14 0.28
CA VAL A 166 -24.11 27.96 1.02
C VAL A 166 -24.31 29.27 0.27
N ASN A 167 -25.56 29.71 0.09
CA ASN A 167 -25.85 30.99 -0.54
C ASN A 167 -25.47 32.13 0.41
N LEU A 168 -24.20 32.54 0.38
CA LEU A 168 -23.66 33.62 1.21
C LEU A 168 -24.45 34.92 1.06
N GLY A 169 -25.03 35.19 -0.13
CA GLY A 169 -25.84 36.40 -0.38
C GLY A 169 -27.19 36.43 0.36
N ALA A 170 -27.70 35.28 0.81
CA ALA A 170 -28.94 35.18 1.58
C ALA A 170 -28.70 35.16 3.11
N VAL A 171 -27.43 35.18 3.53
CA VAL A 171 -26.99 34.96 4.90
C VAL A 171 -26.39 36.26 5.46
N ASP A 172 -26.55 36.50 6.76
CA ASP A 172 -26.09 37.73 7.40
C ASP A 172 -24.55 37.88 7.40
N ARG A 173 -24.06 39.12 7.50
CA ARG A 173 -22.60 39.41 7.48
C ARG A 173 -21.83 38.74 8.62
N SER A 174 -22.46 38.44 9.76
CA SER A 174 -21.76 37.78 10.86
C SER A 174 -21.56 36.29 10.58
N THR A 175 -22.55 35.61 10.00
CA THR A 175 -22.40 34.23 9.54
C THR A 175 -21.46 34.12 8.35
N GLN A 176 -21.47 35.07 7.39
CA GLN A 176 -20.48 35.09 6.30
C GLN A 176 -19.04 35.10 6.85
N ARG A 177 -18.76 35.93 7.86
CA ARG A 177 -17.44 36.00 8.49
C ARG A 177 -17.06 34.70 9.21
N GLU A 178 -18.01 34.03 9.86
CA GLU A 178 -17.76 32.73 10.48
C GLU A 178 -17.48 31.63 9.44
N VAL A 179 -18.21 31.62 8.32
CA VAL A 179 -17.96 30.69 7.21
C VAL A 179 -16.58 30.91 6.60
N GLU A 180 -16.18 32.17 6.38
CA GLU A 180 -14.82 32.50 5.93
C GLU A 180 -13.75 32.03 6.93
N MET A 181 -13.93 32.30 8.23
CA MET A 181 -13.00 31.83 9.26
C MET A 181 -12.92 30.30 9.32
N PHE A 182 -14.02 29.60 9.05
CA PHE A 182 -14.04 28.15 8.95
C PHE A 182 -13.27 27.68 7.71
N LEU A 183 -13.52 28.24 6.53
CA LEU A 183 -12.79 27.89 5.30
C LEU A 183 -11.27 28.11 5.46
N VAL A 184 -10.87 29.19 6.12
CA VAL A 184 -9.46 29.46 6.45
C VAL A 184 -8.90 28.41 7.44
N ALA A 185 -9.69 27.98 8.42
CA ALA A 185 -9.26 26.92 9.34
C ALA A 185 -9.04 25.58 8.61
N ILE A 186 -9.92 25.24 7.66
CA ILE A 186 -9.78 24.04 6.81
C ILE A 186 -8.53 24.16 5.94
N SER A 187 -8.30 25.32 5.31
CA SER A 187 -7.14 25.51 4.44
C SER A 187 -5.81 25.51 5.19
N LYS A 188 -5.79 26.04 6.43
CA LYS A 188 -4.56 26.10 7.24
C LYS A 188 -4.20 24.77 7.89
N ASN A 189 -5.19 23.95 8.27
CA ASN A 189 -4.97 22.66 8.94
C ASN A 189 -5.75 21.54 8.25
N PRO A 190 -5.28 21.07 7.09
CA PRO A 190 -5.96 19.98 6.38
C PRO A 190 -5.91 18.68 7.22
N PRO A 191 -7.00 17.90 7.28
CA PRO A 191 -7.09 16.66 8.07
C PRO A 191 -6.36 15.51 7.35
N ILE A 192 -5.05 15.64 7.16
CA ILE A 192 -4.22 14.65 6.49
C ILE A 192 -3.70 13.66 7.55
N MET A 193 -3.94 12.37 7.33
CA MET A 193 -3.30 11.32 8.12
C MET A 193 -1.83 11.18 7.70
N ASN A 194 -0.95 11.66 8.57
CA ASN A 194 0.49 11.52 8.43
C ASN A 194 1.04 10.48 9.41
N LEU A 195 2.08 9.77 8.99
CA LEU A 195 2.88 8.89 9.86
C LEU A 195 3.97 9.74 10.52
N ASP A 196 3.59 10.64 11.43
CA ASP A 196 4.53 11.46 12.22
C ASP A 196 5.61 12.18 11.40
N GLY A 197 5.25 12.61 10.17
CA GLY A 197 6.15 13.31 9.26
C GLY A 197 6.97 12.42 8.32
N PHE A 198 6.98 11.09 8.48
CA PHE A 198 7.69 10.18 7.57
C PHE A 198 7.05 10.13 6.18
N THR A 199 5.72 9.97 6.13
CA THR A 199 4.95 10.02 4.88
C THR A 199 3.47 10.26 5.19
N ASN A 200 2.75 10.76 4.20
CA ASN A 200 1.29 10.77 4.23
C ASN A 200 0.77 9.40 3.77
N ILE A 201 -0.20 8.84 4.49
CA ILE A 201 -0.88 7.63 4.00
C ILE A 201 -1.96 8.07 3.02
N ASN A 202 -1.66 7.98 1.74
CA ASN A 202 -2.57 8.34 0.67
C ASN A 202 -2.35 7.44 -0.55
N ARG A 203 -3.14 7.66 -1.61
CA ARG A 203 -2.99 6.93 -2.88
C ARG A 203 -1.63 7.17 -3.58
N GLU A 204 -0.95 8.27 -3.25
CA GLU A 204 0.40 8.53 -3.77
C GLU A 204 1.41 7.58 -3.16
N LEU A 205 1.30 7.25 -1.86
CA LEU A 205 2.14 6.23 -1.22
C LEU A 205 2.03 4.88 -1.92
N PHE A 206 0.81 4.45 -2.28
CA PHE A 206 0.60 3.23 -3.06
C PHE A 206 1.28 3.31 -4.44
N THR A 207 1.10 4.41 -5.15
CA THR A 207 1.67 4.60 -6.49
C THR A 207 3.20 4.65 -6.44
N ALA A 208 3.77 5.33 -5.44
CA ALA A 208 5.21 5.38 -5.19
C ALA A 208 5.77 3.99 -4.87
N ASN A 209 5.05 3.20 -4.05
CA ASN A 209 5.43 1.84 -3.71
C ASN A 209 5.53 0.95 -4.96
N VAL A 210 4.52 1.00 -5.83
CA VAL A 210 4.52 0.26 -7.11
C VAL A 210 5.69 0.70 -8.01
N SER A 211 5.94 2.01 -8.10
CA SER A 211 7.04 2.56 -8.90
C SER A 211 8.42 2.09 -8.40
N PHE A 212 8.65 2.17 -7.08
CA PHE A 212 9.90 1.70 -6.48
C PHE A 212 10.07 0.19 -6.64
N MET A 213 9.03 -0.60 -6.39
CA MET A 213 9.06 -2.04 -6.59
C MET A 213 9.42 -2.40 -8.03
N SER A 214 8.77 -1.77 -9.02
CA SER A 214 9.08 -1.97 -10.45
C SER A 214 10.54 -1.66 -10.76
N THR A 215 11.04 -0.52 -10.26
CA THR A 215 12.44 -0.09 -10.46
C THR A 215 13.43 -1.11 -9.88
N TYR A 216 13.21 -1.56 -8.64
CA TYR A 216 14.06 -2.58 -8.01
C TYR A 216 14.02 -3.91 -8.76
N LEU A 217 12.84 -4.35 -9.20
CA LEU A 217 12.69 -5.60 -9.95
C LEU A 217 13.41 -5.56 -11.29
N ILE A 218 13.32 -4.44 -12.02
CA ILE A 218 14.03 -4.26 -13.28
C ILE A 218 15.54 -4.41 -13.06
N VAL A 219 16.09 -3.76 -12.03
CA VAL A 219 17.52 -3.83 -11.70
C VAL A 219 17.93 -5.25 -11.34
N LEU A 220 17.20 -5.91 -10.44
CA LEU A 220 17.49 -7.29 -10.03
C LEU A 220 17.42 -8.26 -11.21
N MET A 221 16.45 -8.10 -12.09
CA MET A 221 16.31 -8.91 -13.30
C MET A 221 17.45 -8.70 -14.29
N GLN A 222 17.90 -7.45 -14.47
CA GLN A 222 19.06 -7.16 -15.31
C GLN A 222 20.33 -7.83 -14.78
N PHE A 223 20.55 -7.80 -13.46
CA PHE A 223 21.65 -8.52 -12.83
C PHE A 223 21.55 -10.02 -13.07
N LYS A 224 20.37 -10.62 -12.83
CA LYS A 224 20.16 -12.07 -13.04
C LYS A 224 20.38 -12.48 -14.50
N LEU A 225 19.78 -11.77 -15.46
CA LEU A 225 19.96 -12.03 -16.89
C LEU A 225 21.42 -11.91 -17.33
N THR A 226 22.15 -10.95 -16.76
CA THR A 226 23.58 -10.77 -17.05
C THR A 226 24.39 -11.95 -16.54
N LEU A 227 24.12 -12.44 -15.32
CA LEU A 227 24.78 -13.61 -14.75
C LEU A 227 24.49 -14.88 -15.56
N LEU A 228 23.23 -15.11 -15.96
CA LEU A 228 22.85 -16.25 -16.81
C LEU A 228 23.58 -16.21 -18.16
N ARG A 229 23.64 -15.04 -18.81
CA ARG A 229 24.39 -14.85 -20.07
C ARG A 229 25.89 -15.11 -19.91
N GLN A 230 26.49 -14.67 -18.80
CA GLN A 230 27.91 -14.92 -18.52
C GLN A 230 28.18 -16.40 -18.27
N SER A 231 27.31 -17.09 -17.51
CA SER A 231 27.39 -18.53 -17.29
C SER A 231 27.30 -19.31 -18.61
N ALA A 232 26.30 -19.01 -19.44
CA ALA A 232 26.14 -19.62 -20.76
C ALA A 232 27.38 -19.41 -21.66
N ARG A 233 27.96 -18.20 -21.69
CA ARG A 233 29.20 -17.92 -22.42
C ARG A 233 30.39 -18.73 -21.90
N LYS A 234 30.52 -18.91 -20.58
CA LYS A 234 31.58 -19.74 -19.98
C LYS A 234 31.40 -21.20 -20.39
N THR A 235 30.20 -21.75 -20.27
CA THR A 235 29.89 -23.13 -20.67
C THR A 235 30.18 -23.35 -22.16
N LEU A 236 29.74 -22.44 -23.03
CA LEU A 236 30.01 -22.52 -24.47
C LEU A 236 31.53 -22.51 -24.77
N LYS A 237 32.29 -21.62 -24.11
CA LYS A 237 33.75 -21.54 -24.27
C LYS A 237 34.44 -22.83 -23.82
N THR A 238 33.98 -23.45 -22.74
CA THR A 238 34.49 -24.75 -22.26
C THR A 238 34.19 -25.87 -23.25
N ILE A 239 32.96 -25.95 -23.78
CA ILE A 239 32.58 -26.95 -24.78
C ILE A 239 33.42 -26.79 -26.05
N VAL A 240 33.55 -25.57 -26.57
CA VAL A 240 34.37 -25.29 -27.77
C VAL A 240 35.82 -25.73 -27.54
N ARG A 241 36.41 -25.42 -26.37
CA ARG A 241 37.77 -25.86 -26.05
C ARG A 241 37.88 -27.38 -25.93
N ALA A 242 36.90 -28.05 -25.33
CA ALA A 242 36.89 -29.51 -25.24
C ALA A 242 36.85 -30.15 -26.63
N VAL A 243 35.95 -29.70 -27.51
CA VAL A 243 35.84 -30.19 -28.89
C VAL A 243 37.14 -29.94 -29.67
N PHE A 244 37.71 -28.74 -29.56
CA PHE A 244 38.99 -28.44 -30.24
C PHE A 244 40.12 -29.34 -29.74
N ASN A 245 40.27 -29.52 -28.42
CA ASN A 245 41.31 -30.38 -27.86
C ASN A 245 41.14 -31.85 -28.26
N THR A 246 39.91 -32.36 -28.32
CA THR A 246 39.61 -33.73 -28.79
C THR A 246 39.92 -33.89 -30.29
N THR A 247 39.66 -32.85 -31.08
CA THR A 247 39.97 -32.88 -32.52
C THR A 247 41.48 -32.92 -32.77
N THR A 248 42.27 -32.18 -31.98
CA THR A 248 43.74 -32.23 -32.09
C THR A 248 44.32 -33.57 -31.67
N THR A 249 43.74 -34.24 -30.67
CA THR A 249 44.23 -35.57 -30.22
C THR A 249 43.93 -36.67 -31.23
N ILE A 250 42.78 -36.62 -31.91
CA ILE A 250 42.43 -37.58 -32.97
C ILE A 250 43.35 -37.42 -34.19
N LEU A 251 43.76 -36.18 -34.51
CA LEU A 251 44.67 -35.92 -35.62
C LEU A 251 46.11 -36.39 -35.33
N ASP A 252 46.58 -36.32 -34.08
CA ASP A 252 47.93 -36.80 -33.73
C ASP A 252 48.05 -38.34 -33.76
N ASP A 253 46.99 -39.09 -33.42
CA ASP A 253 46.99 -40.57 -33.49
C ASP A 253 46.98 -41.10 -34.94
N ASP A 254 46.42 -40.35 -35.89
CA ASP A 254 46.34 -40.75 -37.32
C ASP A 254 47.64 -40.49 -38.11
N PHE A 255 48.65 -39.85 -37.48
CA PHE A 255 49.98 -39.61 -38.06
C PHE A 255 51.08 -40.53 -37.52
N THR A 256 50.73 -41.53 -36.71
CA THR A 256 51.70 -42.45 -36.06
C THR A 256 51.74 -43.90 -36.58
N ASP A 257 51.04 -44.24 -37.67
CA ASP A 257 51.20 -45.52 -38.39
C ASP A 257 52.11 -45.41 -39.63
#